data_AF-A0A5R2N3D6-F1
#
_entry.id   AF-A0A5R2N3D6-F1
#
_cell.length_a   1.000
_cell.length_b   1.000
_cell.length_c   1.000
_cell.angle_alpha   90.00
_cell.angle_beta   90.00
_cell.angle_gamma   90.00
#
_symmetry.space_group_name_H-M   'P 1'
#
loop_
_entity.id
_entity.type
_entity.pdbx_description
1 polymer ?
#
loop_
_entity_poly.entity_id
_entity_poly.type
_entity_poly.pdbx_seq_one_letter_code
_entity_poly.pdbx_strand_id
1 'polypeptide(L)' 'AILHVLGAPLAASWKIDVEPLSITDFRSDGHRWMLRACGVTLPKPAKHFGPEGAYDN' A
#
# COMPACT_ATOMS: atom_id res chain seq x y z
N ALA A 1 8.30 -10.20 -6.84
CA ALA A 1 7.16 -10.76 -6.07
C ALA A 1 5.82 -10.57 -6.80
N ILE A 2 5.34 -9.34 -7.03
CA ILE A 2 3.98 -9.08 -7.58
C ILE A 2 3.69 -9.79 -8.92
N LEU A 3 4.56 -9.64 -9.93
CA LEU A 3 4.36 -10.30 -11.23
C LEU A 3 4.24 -11.83 -11.10
N HIS A 4 5.04 -12.43 -10.21
CA HIS A 4 4.99 -13.86 -9.94
C HIS A 4 3.67 -14.28 -9.31
N VAL A 5 3.17 -13.52 -8.32
CA VAL A 5 1.85 -13.76 -7.69
C VAL A 5 0.72 -13.70 -8.73
N LEU A 6 0.82 -12.78 -9.69
CA LEU A 6 -0.16 -12.62 -10.76
C LEU A 6 0.00 -13.60 -11.93
N GLY A 7 1.06 -14.41 -11.96
CA GLY A 7 1.41 -15.23 -13.12
C GLY A 7 1.76 -14.42 -14.38
N ALA A 8 2.16 -13.15 -14.21
CA ALA A 8 2.49 -12.25 -15.31
C ALA A 8 3.95 -12.42 -15.78
N PRO A 9 4.25 -12.20 -17.08
CA PRO A 9 5.62 -12.21 -17.59
C PRO A 9 6.51 -11.17 -16.89
N LEU A 10 7.78 -11.50 -16.64
CA LEU A 10 8.74 -10.57 -16.04
C LEU A 10 8.92 -9.29 -16.87
N ALA A 11 8.83 -9.39 -18.19
CA ALA A 11 8.88 -8.27 -19.12
C ALA A 11 7.71 -7.28 -18.95
N ALA A 12 6.71 -7.57 -18.12
CA ALA A 12 5.67 -6.61 -17.76
C ALA A 12 6.06 -5.70 -16.59
N SER A 13 7.26 -5.84 -16.02
CA SER A 13 7.71 -5.03 -14.87
C SER A 13 7.65 -3.53 -15.12
N TRP A 14 7.96 -3.07 -16.33
CA TRP A 14 7.88 -1.66 -16.71
C TRP A 14 6.47 -1.07 -16.68
N LYS A 15 5.43 -1.90 -16.62
CA LYS A 15 4.03 -1.46 -16.50
C LYS A 15 3.62 -1.18 -15.06
N ILE A 16 4.48 -1.47 -14.08
CA ILE A 16 4.24 -1.18 -12.67
C ILE A 16 4.73 0.25 -12.40
N ASP A 17 3.80 1.19 -12.44
CA ASP A 17 4.04 2.62 -12.17
C ASP A 17 3.44 2.99 -10.81
N VAL A 18 4.12 2.59 -9.74
CA VAL A 18 3.74 2.94 -8.36
C VAL A 18 4.96 3.39 -7.57
N GLU A 19 4.73 4.24 -6.58
CA GLU A 19 5.78 4.75 -5.70
C GLU A 19 6.59 3.60 -5.06
N PRO A 20 7.93 3.71 -4.97
CA PRO A 20 8.75 2.75 -4.25
C PRO A 20 8.27 2.54 -2.80
N LEU A 21 8.42 1.31 -2.30
CA LEU A 21 8.02 0.92 -0.93
C LEU A 21 6.53 1.13 -0.61
N SER A 22 5.69 1.36 -1.63
CA SER A 22 4.25 1.38 -1.47
C SER A 22 3.66 -0.02 -1.20
N ILE A 23 2.47 -0.03 -0.61
CA ILE A 23 1.72 -1.22 -0.25
C ILE A 23 0.77 -1.57 -1.40
N THR A 24 0.73 -2.87 -1.74
CA THR A 24 -0.22 -3.45 -2.69
C THR A 24 -0.94 -4.63 -2.02
N ASP A 25 -2.27 -4.61 -1.98
CA ASP A 25 -3.11 -5.65 -1.37
C ASP A 25 -3.78 -6.52 -2.46
N PHE A 26 -3.44 -7.80 -2.48
CA PHE A 26 -4.05 -8.83 -3.29
C PHE A 26 -4.75 -9.87 -2.42
N ARG A 27 -6.01 -10.16 -2.75
CA ARG A 27 -6.78 -11.21 -2.08
C ARG A 27 -7.08 -12.34 -3.05
N SER A 28 -6.98 -13.57 -2.56
CA SER A 28 -7.34 -14.77 -3.32
C SER A 28 -8.63 -15.37 -2.78
N ASP A 29 -9.51 -15.79 -3.68
CA ASP A 29 -10.65 -16.66 -3.37
C ASP A 29 -10.32 -18.16 -3.59
N GLY A 30 -9.04 -18.47 -3.87
CA GLY A 30 -8.56 -19.81 -4.21
C GLY A 30 -8.52 -20.08 -5.72
N HIS A 31 -9.21 -19.29 -6.55
CA HIS A 31 -9.23 -19.45 -8.01
C HIS A 31 -8.70 -18.22 -8.74
N ARG A 32 -8.93 -17.03 -8.20
CA ARG A 32 -8.52 -15.75 -8.78
C ARG A 32 -7.93 -14.83 -7.73
N TRP A 33 -6.98 -14.01 -8.18
CA TRP A 33 -6.44 -12.90 -7.41
C TRP A 33 -7.18 -11.61 -7.76
N MET A 34 -7.62 -10.88 -6.75
CA MET A 34 -8.26 -9.56 -6.88
C MET A 34 -7.39 -8.49 -6.24
N LEU A 35 -7.09 -7.45 -7.01
CA LEU A 35 -6.42 -6.24 -6.51
C LEU A 35 -7.42 -5.42 -5.68
N ARG A 36 -7.06 -5.10 -4.43
CA ARG A 36 -7.90 -4.29 -3.53
C ARG A 36 -7.32 -2.91 -3.26
N ALA A 37 -5.99 -2.80 -3.27
CA ALA A 37 -5.28 -1.54 -3.12
C ALA A 37 -3.93 -1.62 -3.85
N CYS A 38 -3.49 -0.52 -4.44
CA CYS A 38 -2.23 -0.42 -5.17
C CYS A 38 -1.60 0.95 -4.91
N GLY A 39 -0.28 1.01 -4.76
CA GLY A 39 0.43 2.29 -4.58
C GLY A 39 0.12 3.01 -3.26
N VAL A 40 -0.40 2.32 -2.25
CA VAL A 40 -0.77 2.95 -0.98
C VAL A 40 0.49 3.22 -0.16
N THR A 41 0.76 4.48 0.11
CA THR A 41 1.83 4.88 1.04
C THR A 41 1.34 4.81 2.48
N LEU A 42 2.27 4.75 3.43
CA LEU A 42 1.92 4.76 4.85
C LEU A 42 1.01 5.96 5.15
N PRO A 43 -0.07 5.79 5.94
CA PRO A 43 -0.89 6.90 6.36
C PRO A 43 -0.01 7.96 6.99
N LYS A 44 -0.19 9.23 6.60
CA LYS A 44 0.43 10.35 7.32
C LYS A 44 0.04 10.19 8.79
N PRO A 45 1.01 10.21 9.74
CA PRO A 45 0.68 10.10 11.14
C PRO A 45 -0.37 11.13 11.49
N ALA A 46 -1.46 10.68 12.11
CA ALA A 46 -2.53 11.56 12.54
C ALA A 46 -1.90 12.68 13.38
N LYS A 47 -2.31 13.93 13.14
CA LYS A 47 -1.92 15.03 14.02
C LYS A 47 -2.26 14.59 15.43
N HIS A 48 -1.25 14.56 16.30
CA HIS A 48 -1.45 14.26 17.70
C HIS A 48 -2.30 15.40 18.26
N PHE A 49 -3.59 15.17 18.41
CA PHE A 49 -4.46 16.04 19.18
C PHE A 49 -4.16 15.75 20.66
N GLY A 50 -2.99 16.19 21.12
CA GLY A 50 -2.72 16.31 22.55
C GLY A 50 -3.61 17.40 23.14
N PRO A 51 -3.88 17.39 24.46
CA PRO A 51 -4.65 18.44 25.10
C PRO A 51 -3.91 19.76 24.93
N GLU A 52 -4.48 20.65 24.11
CA GLU A 52 -4.03 22.01 23.94
C GLU A 52 -4.27 22.76 25.27
N GLY A 53 -3.21 23.14 25.96
CA GLY A 53 -3.28 24.12 27.07
C GLY A 53 -3.05 23.64 28.50
N ALA A 54 -2.26 22.59 28.77
CA ALA A 54 -2.06 22.09 30.15
C ALA A 54 -0.77 22.56 30.87
N TYR A 55 -0.02 23.54 30.35
CA TYR A 55 1.26 23.97 30.97
C TYR A 55 1.46 25.49 31.06
N ASP A 56 0.39 26.23 31.35
CA ASP A 56 0.50 27.57 31.93
C ASP A 56 0.30 27.47 33.45
N ASN A 57 1.39 27.23 34.19
CA ASN A 57 1.55 27.65 35.58
C ASN A 57 3.03 27.70 35.97
#